data_AF-A0A7X1I718-F1
#
_entry.id   AF-A0A7X1I718-F1
#
_cell.length_a   1.000
_cell.length_b   1.000
_cell.length_c   1.000
_cell.angle_alpha   90.00
_cell.angle_beta   90.00
_cell.angle_gamma   90.00
#
_symmetry.space_group_name_H-M   'P 1'
#
loop_
_entity.id
_entity.type
_entity.pdbx_description
1 polymer ?
#
loop_
_entity_poly.entity_id
_entity_poly.type
_entity_poly.pdbx_seq_one_letter_code
_entity_poly.pdbx_strand_id
1 'polypeptide(L)'
;MWRRLGREGEQTLPAALDNPDGDALFRDQEARADAEEERRRVAEREARRPVCKRCGRKFTDQRWEEITAHRTAWKAGDKAVCGTCHADDVAREEAAAEAARLQAATPPEPEHDHDQEPGKLRRLFRRRA
;
A
#
# COMPACT_ATOMS: atom_id res chain seq x y z
N MET A 1 64.71 25.30 -5.56
CA MET A 1 63.82 25.48 -6.72
C MET A 1 63.69 24.14 -7.43
N TRP A 2 62.49 23.77 -7.86
CA TRP A 2 62.19 22.44 -8.44
C TRP A 2 61.57 22.59 -9.84
N ARG A 3 61.85 21.64 -10.73
CA ARG A 3 61.35 21.67 -12.13
C ARG A 3 60.65 20.35 -12.45
N ARG A 4 59.37 20.42 -12.85
CA ARG A 4 58.56 19.27 -13.26
C ARG A 4 58.45 19.19 -14.78
N LEU A 5 58.45 17.98 -15.30
CA LEU A 5 58.17 17.73 -16.72
C LEU A 5 56.70 18.09 -17.01
N GLY A 6 56.47 18.93 -18.03
CA GLY A 6 55.11 19.33 -18.47
C GLY A 6 54.56 20.63 -17.87
N ARG A 7 55.31 21.36 -17.03
CA ARG A 7 54.94 22.71 -16.56
C ARG A 7 56.06 23.71 -16.87
N GLU A 8 55.70 24.93 -17.23
CA GLU A 8 56.66 25.99 -17.53
C GLU A 8 57.21 26.64 -16.25
N GLY A 9 58.50 26.98 -16.26
CA GLY A 9 59.17 27.68 -15.16
C GLY A 9 59.64 26.79 -14.00
N GLU A 10 60.30 27.45 -13.04
CA GLU A 10 60.72 26.84 -11.77
C GLU A 10 59.59 26.97 -10.75
N GLN A 11 59.33 25.90 -9.98
CA GLN A 11 58.26 25.84 -8.99
C GLN A 11 58.79 25.77 -7.57
N THR A 12 57.97 26.25 -6.63
CA THR A 12 58.18 26.03 -5.20
C THR A 12 57.97 24.54 -4.88
N LEU A 13 58.59 24.04 -3.81
CA LEU A 13 58.44 22.63 -3.42
C LEU A 13 56.97 22.22 -3.24
N PRO A 14 56.09 23.00 -2.57
CA PRO A 14 54.68 22.65 -2.45
C PRO A 14 53.96 22.55 -3.81
N ALA A 15 54.19 23.51 -4.72
CA ALA A 15 53.58 23.49 -6.05
C ALA A 15 54.07 22.32 -6.91
N ALA A 16 55.33 21.89 -6.71
CA ALA A 16 55.89 20.72 -7.38
C ALA A 16 55.38 19.40 -6.79
N LEU A 17 54.91 19.38 -5.54
CA LEU A 17 54.31 18.20 -4.92
C LEU A 17 52.80 18.10 -5.21
N ASP A 18 52.14 19.23 -5.44
CA ASP A 18 50.72 19.31 -5.75
C ASP A 18 50.36 18.62 -7.09
N ASN A 19 49.21 17.94 -7.13
CA ASN A 19 48.70 17.23 -8.30
C ASN A 19 47.21 17.51 -8.53
N PRO A 20 46.85 18.76 -8.85
CA PRO A 20 45.46 19.17 -8.97
C PRO A 20 44.72 18.44 -10.10
N ASP A 21 45.45 18.04 -11.15
CA ASP A 21 44.88 17.27 -12.27
C ASP A 21 44.50 15.85 -11.81
N GLY A 22 45.35 15.22 -10.98
CA GLY A 22 45.04 13.93 -10.36
C GLY A 22 43.87 14.02 -9.37
N ASP A 23 43.83 15.07 -8.56
CA ASP A 23 42.74 15.30 -7.60
C ASP A 23 41.40 15.58 -8.31
N ALA A 24 41.43 16.26 -9.46
CA ALA A 24 40.26 16.43 -10.31
C ALA A 24 39.79 15.09 -10.89
N LEU A 25 40.70 14.29 -11.47
CA LEU A 25 40.39 12.97 -12.01
C LEU A 25 39.86 12.00 -10.95
N PHE A 26 40.38 12.07 -9.73
CA PHE A 26 39.91 11.24 -8.62
C PHE A 26 38.48 11.61 -8.23
N ARG A 27 38.18 12.90 -8.06
CA ARG A 27 36.82 13.38 -7.77
C ARG A 27 35.81 13.00 -8.86
N ASP A 28 36.21 13.09 -10.13
CA ASP A 28 35.36 12.66 -11.24
C ASP A 28 35.07 11.16 -11.22
N GLN A 29 36.05 10.34 -10.82
CA GLN A 29 35.86 8.89 -10.65
C GLN A 29 34.92 8.58 -9.50
N GLU A 30 35.09 9.25 -8.35
CA GLU A 30 34.17 9.10 -7.20
C GLU A 30 32.75 9.49 -7.59
N ALA A 31 32.55 10.65 -8.24
CA ALA A 31 31.23 11.09 -8.66
C ALA A 31 30.53 10.09 -9.61
N ARG A 32 31.29 9.42 -10.48
CA ARG A 32 30.76 8.35 -11.35
C ARG A 32 30.38 7.11 -10.56
N ALA A 33 31.23 6.70 -9.62
CA ALA A 33 30.96 5.55 -8.76
C ALA A 33 29.71 5.78 -7.89
N ASP A 34 29.58 6.96 -7.29
CA ASP A 34 28.40 7.36 -6.52
C ASP A 34 27.13 7.36 -7.39
N ALA A 35 27.21 7.90 -8.61
CA ALA A 35 26.09 7.91 -9.53
C ALA A 35 25.67 6.49 -9.97
N GLU A 36 26.63 5.58 -10.15
CA GLU A 36 26.35 4.18 -10.46
C GLU A 36 25.73 3.45 -9.26
N GLU A 37 26.25 3.67 -8.05
CA GLU A 37 25.69 3.09 -6.84
C GLU A 37 24.25 3.56 -6.61
N GLU A 38 23.97 4.85 -6.79
CA GLU A 38 22.61 5.39 -6.67
C GLU A 38 21.67 4.76 -7.69
N ARG A 39 22.11 4.62 -8.95
CA ARG A 39 21.34 3.91 -9.98
C ARG A 39 21.05 2.46 -9.59
N ARG A 40 22.04 1.76 -9.03
CA ARG A 40 21.87 0.38 -8.55
C ARG A 40 20.85 0.33 -7.42
N ARG A 41 20.94 1.22 -6.43
CA ARG A 41 19.98 1.29 -5.31
C ARG A 41 18.56 1.57 -5.80
N VAL A 42 18.37 2.48 -6.74
CA VAL A 42 17.06 2.75 -7.36
C VAL A 42 16.53 1.53 -8.11
N ALA A 43 17.37 0.86 -8.90
CA ALA A 43 16.98 -0.34 -9.63
C ALA A 43 16.63 -1.51 -8.69
N GLU A 44 17.42 -1.72 -7.64
CA GLU A 44 17.17 -2.73 -6.60
C GLU A 44 15.89 -2.44 -5.82
N ARG A 45 15.65 -1.16 -5.48
CA ARG A 45 14.37 -0.72 -4.92
C ARG A 45 13.29 -1.16 -5.89
N GLU A 46 13.27 -0.67 -7.14
CA GLU A 46 12.24 -0.96 -8.15
C GLU A 46 11.99 -2.46 -8.39
N ALA A 47 13.04 -3.29 -8.32
CA ALA A 47 12.93 -4.74 -8.42
C ALA A 47 12.14 -5.36 -7.25
N ARG A 48 12.22 -4.74 -6.06
CA ARG A 48 11.48 -5.14 -4.85
C ARG A 48 10.08 -4.53 -4.76
N ARG A 49 9.65 -3.73 -5.74
CA ARG A 49 8.34 -3.06 -5.76
C ARG A 49 7.21 -4.11 -5.71
N PRO A 50 6.35 -4.11 -4.68
CA PRO A 50 5.25 -5.05 -4.58
C PRO A 50 4.19 -4.86 -5.68
N VAL A 51 3.43 -5.93 -5.92
CA VAL A 51 2.32 -5.96 -6.87
C VAL A 51 0.98 -6.15 -6.18
N CYS A 52 -0.07 -5.58 -6.76
CA CYS A 52 -1.45 -5.82 -6.35
C CYS A 52 -1.83 -7.27 -6.60
N LYS A 53 -2.30 -7.99 -5.56
CA LYS A 53 -2.76 -9.37 -5.72
C LYS A 53 -4.02 -9.51 -6.57
N ARG A 54 -4.82 -8.44 -6.71
CA ARG A 54 -6.09 -8.45 -7.45
C ARG A 54 -5.93 -8.10 -8.92
N CYS A 55 -5.25 -7.00 -9.23
CA CYS A 55 -5.08 -6.52 -10.60
C CYS A 55 -3.67 -6.73 -11.19
N GLY A 56 -2.73 -7.28 -10.41
CA GLY A 56 -1.35 -7.56 -10.85
C GLY A 56 -0.45 -6.34 -11.06
N ARG A 57 -0.99 -5.12 -11.02
CA ARG A 57 -0.22 -3.89 -11.24
C ARG A 57 0.76 -3.66 -10.10
N LYS A 58 1.97 -3.21 -10.42
CA LYS A 58 2.93 -2.71 -9.44
C LYS A 58 2.32 -1.54 -8.66
N PHE A 59 2.62 -1.46 -7.37
CA PHE A 59 2.16 -0.35 -6.54
C PHE A 59 2.81 0.97 -6.96
N THR A 60 2.09 2.07 -6.77
CA THR A 60 2.65 3.42 -6.90
C THR A 60 3.68 3.67 -5.80
N ASP A 61 4.56 4.68 -5.97
CA ASP A 61 5.53 5.04 -4.94
C ASP A 61 4.85 5.38 -3.61
N GLN A 62 3.80 6.21 -3.65
CA GLN A 62 3.01 6.53 -2.48
C GLN A 62 2.49 5.28 -1.76
N ARG A 63 1.86 4.34 -2.49
CA ARG A 63 1.32 3.12 -1.89
C ARG A 63 2.42 2.23 -1.32
N TRP A 64 3.56 2.20 -1.97
CA TRP A 64 4.69 1.41 -1.53
C TRP A 64 5.37 2.02 -0.30
N GLU A 65 5.48 3.34 -0.22
CA GLU A 65 5.94 4.07 0.96
C GLU A 65 5.00 3.83 2.14
N GLU A 66 3.69 3.97 1.95
CA GLU A 66 2.68 3.68 2.98
C GLU A 66 2.86 2.27 3.57
N ILE A 67 3.01 1.25 2.70
CA ILE A 67 3.16 -0.15 3.12
C ILE A 67 4.51 -0.40 3.81
N THR A 68 5.57 0.28 3.37
CA THR A 68 6.92 0.09 3.91
C THR A 68 7.08 0.82 5.25
N ALA A 69 6.55 2.04 5.36
CA ALA A 69 6.62 2.87 6.56
C ALA A 69 5.72 2.35 7.70
N HIS A 70 4.53 1.84 7.39
CA HIS A 70 3.54 1.41 8.38
C HIS A 70 3.48 -0.12 8.58
N ARG A 71 4.62 -0.83 8.42
CA ARG A 71 4.69 -2.30 8.55
C ARG A 71 3.99 -2.86 9.79
N THR A 72 3.96 -2.13 10.89
CA THR A 72 3.38 -2.56 12.18
C THR A 72 1.92 -2.15 12.43
N ALA A 73 1.39 -1.13 11.74
CA ALA A 73 0.09 -0.53 12.12
C ALA A 73 -1.12 -0.99 11.29
N TRP A 74 -0.92 -1.56 10.10
CA TRP A 74 -2.02 -1.91 9.18
C TRP A 74 -2.36 -3.41 9.21
N LYS A 75 -3.66 -3.73 9.21
CA LYS A 75 -4.16 -5.12 9.11
C LYS A 75 -3.64 -5.75 7.82
N ALA A 76 -3.38 -7.06 7.86
CA ALA A 76 -2.71 -7.77 6.77
C ALA A 76 -3.45 -7.72 5.42
N GLY A 77 -4.77 -7.48 5.43
CA GLY A 77 -5.61 -7.35 4.22
C GLY A 77 -5.31 -6.08 3.40
N ASP A 78 -5.14 -4.95 4.06
CA ASP A 78 -4.97 -3.64 3.41
C ASP A 78 -3.64 -3.53 2.65
N LYS A 79 -2.66 -4.36 3.01
CA LYS A 79 -1.32 -4.38 2.40
C LYS A 79 -1.29 -5.09 1.04
N ALA A 80 -2.34 -5.81 0.65
CA ALA A 80 -2.30 -6.72 -0.50
C ALA A 80 -2.82 -6.13 -1.82
N VAL A 81 -3.53 -5.00 -1.78
CA VAL A 81 -4.21 -4.42 -2.94
C VAL A 81 -3.83 -2.96 -3.18
N CYS A 82 -3.92 -2.52 -4.45
CA CYS A 82 -3.70 -1.13 -4.83
C CYS A 82 -4.88 -0.25 -4.39
N GLY A 83 -4.66 1.07 -4.31
CA GLY A 83 -5.66 2.01 -3.81
C GLY A 83 -7.01 1.95 -4.53
N THR A 84 -7.01 1.74 -5.85
CA THR A 84 -8.26 1.54 -6.61
C THR A 84 -8.99 0.27 -6.20
N CYS A 85 -8.27 -0.85 -6.07
CA CYS A 85 -8.87 -2.11 -5.66
C CYS A 85 -9.41 -2.05 -4.24
N HIS A 86 -8.69 -1.36 -3.35
CA HIS A 86 -9.15 -1.09 -1.99
C HIS A 86 -10.44 -0.26 -1.97
N ALA A 87 -10.51 0.82 -2.76
CA ALA A 87 -11.72 1.64 -2.85
C ALA A 87 -12.94 0.81 -3.32
N ASP A 88 -12.75 -0.09 -4.28
CA ASP A 88 -13.82 -1.00 -4.73
C ASP A 88 -14.27 -1.98 -3.62
N ASP A 89 -13.34 -2.44 -2.79
CA ASP A 89 -13.66 -3.32 -1.66
C ASP A 89 -14.48 -2.57 -0.61
N VAL A 90 -14.08 -1.35 -0.25
CA VAL A 90 -14.84 -0.47 0.66
C VAL A 90 -16.23 -0.18 0.12
N ALA A 91 -16.36 0.21 -1.16
CA ALA A 91 -17.65 0.49 -1.77
C ALA A 91 -18.58 -0.74 -1.77
N ARG A 92 -18.04 -1.95 -1.96
CA ARG A 92 -18.81 -3.20 -1.88
C ARG A 92 -19.28 -3.49 -0.46
N GLU A 93 -18.44 -3.26 0.55
CA GLU A 93 -18.80 -3.42 1.95
C GLU A 93 -19.89 -2.44 2.39
N GLU A 94 -19.77 -1.17 1.98
CA GLU A 94 -20.78 -0.13 2.25
C GLU A 94 -22.12 -0.46 1.58
N ALA A 95 -22.11 -0.89 0.32
CA ALA A 95 -23.31 -1.30 -0.37
C ALA A 95 -23.98 -2.52 0.28
N ALA A 96 -23.19 -3.51 0.73
CA ALA A 96 -23.71 -4.67 1.45
C ALA A 96 -24.29 -4.30 2.81
N ALA A 97 -23.65 -3.38 3.54
CA ALA A 97 -24.15 -2.86 4.80
C ALA A 97 -25.48 -2.12 4.61
N GLU A 98 -25.60 -1.27 3.59
CA GLU A 98 -26.84 -0.56 3.31
C GLU A 98 -27.96 -1.52 2.87
N ALA A 99 -27.66 -2.51 2.03
CA ALA A 99 -28.61 -3.56 1.67
C ALA A 99 -29.10 -4.35 2.91
N ALA A 100 -28.20 -4.66 3.85
CA ALA A 100 -28.57 -5.32 5.10
C ALA A 100 -29.47 -4.44 5.98
N ARG A 101 -29.23 -3.13 6.03
CA ARG A 101 -30.08 -2.17 6.76
C ARG A 101 -31.49 -2.08 6.16
N LEU A 102 -31.60 -2.06 4.83
CA LEU A 102 -32.89 -2.06 4.14
C LEU A 102 -33.67 -3.36 4.39
N GLN A 103 -32.99 -4.52 4.36
CA GLN A 103 -33.62 -5.80 4.70
C GLN A 103 -34.11 -5.83 6.15
N ALA A 104 -33.29 -5.36 7.10
CA ALA A 104 -33.69 -5.28 8.51
C ALA A 104 -34.84 -4.29 8.76
N ALA A 105 -35.01 -3.28 7.90
CA ALA A 105 -36.12 -2.32 7.96
C ALA A 105 -37.41 -2.83 7.29
N THR A 106 -37.35 -3.94 6.55
CA THR A 106 -38.54 -4.57 5.94
C THR A 106 -39.26 -5.38 7.03
N PRO A 107 -40.50 -5.03 7.41
CA PRO A 107 -41.27 -5.82 8.38
C PRO A 107 -41.45 -7.25 7.87
N PRO A 108 -41.42 -8.28 8.74
CA PRO A 108 -41.80 -9.63 8.31
C PRO A 108 -43.21 -9.56 7.72
N GLU A 109 -43.42 -10.24 6.59
CA GLU A 109 -44.75 -10.36 6.00
C GLU A 109 -45.71 -10.86 7.08
N PRO A 110 -46.90 -10.23 7.23
CA PRO A 110 -47.89 -10.73 8.16
C PRO A 110 -48.21 -12.16 7.73
N GLU A 111 -47.96 -13.10 8.64
CA GLU A 111 -48.45 -14.47 8.54
C GLU A 111 -49.93 -14.34 8.18
N HIS A 112 -50.30 -14.79 6.98
CA HIS A 112 -51.69 -14.84 6.56
C HIS A 112 -52.39 -15.78 7.55
N ASP A 113 -52.97 -15.17 8.58
CA ASP A 113 -53.98 -15.76 9.45
C ASP A 113 -55.14 -16.11 8.51
N HIS A 114 -55.12 -17.35 8.02
CA HIS A 114 -56.22 -17.90 7.27
C HIS A 114 -57.40 -18.04 8.22
N ASP A 115 -58.22 -16.99 8.19
CA ASP A 115 -59.53 -16.86 8.79
C ASP A 115 -60.43 -18.11 8.70
N GLN A 116 -61.18 -18.29 9.79
CA GLN A 116 -62.51 -18.92 9.95
C GLN A 116 -62.57 -20.45 10.19
N GLU A 117 -63.29 -20.94 11.20
CA GLU A 117 -64.74 -20.74 11.36
C GLU A 117 -65.26 -20.41 12.78
N PRO A 118 -66.37 -19.64 12.86
CA PRO A 118 -67.17 -19.46 14.06
C PRO A 118 -68.27 -20.52 14.12
N GLY A 119 -68.19 -21.46 15.07
CA GLY A 119 -69.35 -22.29 15.34
C GLY A 119 -69.06 -23.59 16.07
N LYS A 120 -69.37 -23.60 17.37
CA LYS A 120 -70.40 -24.49 17.95
C LYS A 120 -70.42 -24.33 19.47
N LEU A 121 -71.44 -23.61 19.93
CA LEU A 121 -72.08 -23.87 21.21
C LEU A 121 -72.43 -25.36 21.32
N ARG A 122 -72.02 -26.03 22.41
CA ARG A 122 -72.57 -27.27 23.04
C ARG A 122 -71.46 -27.88 23.92
N ARG A 123 -71.58 -28.18 25.22
CA ARG A 123 -72.70 -28.45 26.14
C ARG A 123 -72.21 -28.29 27.59
N LEU A 124 -73.12 -27.89 28.46
CA LEU A 124 -73.09 -28.06 29.93
C LEU A 124 -73.04 -29.57 30.31
N PHE A 125 -72.73 -29.88 31.57
CA PHE A 125 -72.56 -31.20 32.25
C PHE A 125 -71.07 -31.63 32.38
N ARG A 126 -70.49 -31.99 33.54
CA ARG A 126 -70.99 -32.56 34.81
C ARG A 126 -69.95 -32.36 35.93
N ARG A 127 -70.42 -32.19 37.18
CA ARG A 127 -69.62 -32.41 38.41
C ARG A 127 -69.34 -33.91 38.63
N ARG A 128 -68.14 -34.24 39.13
CA ARG A 128 -67.74 -35.34 40.05
C ARG A 128 -66.19 -35.28 40.14
N ALA A 129 -65.53 -35.48 41.26
CA ALA A 129 -65.88 -36.16 42.52
C ALA A 129 -65.44 -35.33 43.74
#